data_AF-A0A8S1PC14-F1
#
_entry.id   AF-A0A8S1PC14-F1
#
_cell.length_a   1.000
_cell.length_b   1.000
_cell.length_c   1.000
_cell.angle_alpha   90.00
_cell.angle_beta   90.00
_cell.angle_gamma   90.00
#
_symmetry.space_group_name_H-M   'P 1'
#
loop_
_entity.id
_entity.type
_entity.pdbx_description
1 polymer ?
#
loop_
_entity_poly.entity_id
_entity_poly.type
_entity_poly.pdbx_seq_one_letter_code
_entity_poly.pdbx_strand_id
1 'polypeptide(L)'
;MSYKFILSNKNQYSKDRNVNIDYSPVFNIQLQQKLNIFPIFNDDHQFTTPGFIIEYEKPAYESNLNYHQQLFNQKIEQIKIKNKQLLIPKPKHRVQICSVCKTKYTDYLTHTQSNLHKKLFLASPYIKKIEKIQNDLNQQLSNYNSQSTDTEDASLLEQSNRKKIKMDISQMISNY
;
A
#
# COMPACT_ATOMS: atom_id res chain seq x y z
N MET A 1 -24.84 27.46 7.69
CA MET A 1 -23.98 26.27 7.83
C MET A 1 -24.28 25.65 9.18
N SER A 2 -24.68 24.38 9.22
CA SER A 2 -25.05 23.70 10.47
C SER A 2 -24.03 22.61 10.81
N TYR A 3 -23.66 22.56 12.08
CA TYR A 3 -22.52 21.83 12.63
C TYR A 3 -22.80 20.32 12.74
N LYS A 4 -21.78 19.51 12.42
CA LYS A 4 -21.75 18.06 12.60
C LYS A 4 -21.29 17.72 14.03
N PHE A 5 -22.01 16.82 14.69
CA PHE A 5 -21.53 16.18 15.91
C PHE A 5 -20.61 15.01 15.52
N ILE A 6 -19.34 15.10 15.92
CA ILE A 6 -18.35 14.03 15.80
C ILE A 6 -18.04 13.57 17.22
N LEU A 7 -18.54 12.41 17.61
CA LEU A 7 -18.10 11.74 18.83
C LEU A 7 -17.02 10.73 18.45
N SER A 8 -15.78 11.02 18.86
CA SER A 8 -14.68 10.08 18.76
C SER A 8 -14.16 9.80 20.17
N ASN A 9 -14.14 8.54 20.59
CA ASN A 9 -13.48 8.17 21.83
C ASN A 9 -11.98 7.95 21.53
N LYS A 10 -11.16 8.96 21.83
CA LYS A 10 -9.73 8.97 21.51
C LYS A 10 -8.83 8.26 22.54
N ASN A 11 -9.39 7.58 23.53
CA ASN A 11 -8.58 7.00 24.61
C ASN A 11 -8.61 5.47 24.59
N GLN A 12 -7.49 4.86 24.17
CA GLN A 12 -7.24 3.41 24.26
C GLN A 12 -7.22 2.87 25.71
N TYR A 13 -7.36 3.75 26.71
CA TYR A 13 -7.29 3.45 28.14
C TYR A 13 -8.58 3.78 28.92
N SER A 14 -9.68 4.18 28.27
CA SER A 14 -10.93 4.42 29.02
C SER A 14 -11.57 3.09 29.45
N LYS A 15 -11.81 2.93 30.76
CA LYS A 15 -12.45 1.74 31.36
C LYS A 15 -13.95 1.63 31.00
N ASP A 16 -14.56 2.74 30.56
CA ASP A 16 -15.96 2.78 30.16
C ASP A 16 -16.07 2.58 28.64
N ARG A 17 -16.15 1.30 28.23
CA ARG A 17 -16.36 0.92 26.81
C ARG A 17 -17.80 1.09 26.33
N ASN A 18 -18.71 1.50 27.21
CA ASN A 18 -20.13 1.58 26.92
C ASN A 18 -20.57 3.05 26.86
N VAL A 19 -21.05 3.46 25.70
CA VAL A 19 -21.74 4.74 25.53
C VAL A 19 -23.23 4.46 25.63
N ASN A 20 -23.84 4.86 26.74
CA ASN A 20 -25.31 4.85 26.88
C ASN A 20 -25.84 6.16 26.30
N ILE A 21 -26.75 6.06 25.33
CA ILE A 21 -27.44 7.21 24.75
C ILE A 21 -28.88 7.18 25.21
N ASP A 22 -29.21 8.10 26.12
CA ASP A 22 -30.59 8.33 26.52
C ASP A 22 -31.27 9.23 25.49
N TYR A 23 -32.45 8.82 25.04
CA TYR A 23 -33.26 9.58 24.09
C TYR A 23 -34.74 9.53 24.49
N SER A 24 -35.48 10.57 24.14
CA SER A 24 -36.90 10.71 24.50
C SER A 24 -37.82 10.51 23.29
N PRO A 25 -39.03 9.96 23.50
CA PRO A 25 -40.05 9.85 22.44
C PRO A 25 -40.36 11.21 21.81
N VAL A 26 -40.56 11.23 20.49
CA VAL A 26 -40.89 12.44 19.72
C VAL A 26 -42.39 12.49 19.46
N PHE A 27 -42.99 13.68 19.58
CA PHE A 27 -44.39 13.86 19.25
C PHE A 27 -44.60 13.92 17.73
N ASN A 28 -45.39 12.98 17.20
CA ASN A 28 -45.77 12.96 15.80
C ASN A 28 -47.03 13.80 15.59
N ILE A 29 -46.93 14.86 14.80
CA ILE A 29 -48.03 15.81 14.55
C ILE A 29 -49.17 15.17 13.76
N GLN A 30 -48.87 14.27 12.81
CA GLN A 30 -49.86 13.63 11.95
C GLN A 30 -50.69 12.58 12.69
N LEU A 31 -50.05 11.82 13.58
CA LEU A 31 -50.71 10.76 14.36
C LEU A 31 -51.18 11.25 15.75
N GLN A 32 -50.90 12.52 16.09
CA GLN A 32 -51.18 13.15 17.39
C GLN A 32 -50.76 12.33 18.62
N GLN A 33 -49.65 11.61 18.52
CA GLN A 33 -49.15 10.74 19.60
C GLN A 33 -47.63 10.82 19.74
N LYS A 34 -47.14 10.49 20.95
CA LYS A 34 -45.70 10.32 21.19
C LYS A 34 -45.25 8.97 20.63
N LEU A 35 -44.22 8.99 19.80
CA LEU A 35 -43.62 7.80 19.22
C LEU A 35 -42.22 7.61 19.77
N ASN A 36 -41.91 6.37 20.13
CA ASN A 36 -40.56 5.98 20.49
C ASN A 36 -39.64 6.12 19.27
N ILE A 37 -38.41 6.53 19.52
CA ILE A 37 -37.37 6.66 18.50
C ILE A 37 -36.26 5.65 18.78
N PHE A 38 -35.45 5.34 17.79
CA PHE A 38 -34.30 4.44 17.89
C PHE A 38 -33.09 5.09 17.22
N PRO A 39 -31.92 5.10 17.88
CA PRO A 39 -30.71 5.65 17.30
C PRO A 39 -30.18 4.71 16.20
N ILE A 40 -29.76 5.32 15.10
CA ILE A 40 -29.01 4.68 14.04
C ILE A 40 -27.57 5.15 14.15
N PHE A 41 -26.70 4.20 14.45
CA PHE A 41 -25.27 4.41 14.41
C PHE A 41 -24.75 4.17 13.01
N ASN A 42 -23.82 5.01 12.59
CA ASN A 42 -23.06 4.75 11.40
C ASN A 42 -21.97 3.74 11.76
N ASP A 43 -22.05 2.53 11.22
CA ASP A 43 -20.93 1.59 11.28
C ASP A 43 -19.78 2.18 10.46
N ASP A 44 -18.54 2.03 10.96
CA ASP A 44 -17.36 2.48 10.25
C ASP A 44 -17.42 2.04 8.78
N HIS A 45 -17.19 2.98 7.87
CA HIS A 45 -17.21 2.85 6.39
C HIS A 45 -18.55 3.04 5.66
N GLN A 46 -19.68 3.34 6.33
CA GLN A 46 -20.91 3.73 5.61
C GLN A 46 -21.05 5.27 5.52
N PHE A 47 -21.57 5.78 4.41
CA PHE A 47 -21.89 7.21 4.24
C PHE A 47 -23.28 7.55 4.82
N THR A 48 -23.70 6.90 5.90
CA THR A 48 -24.98 7.21 6.54
C THR A 48 -24.78 8.30 7.60
N THR A 49 -25.66 9.29 7.60
CA THR A 49 -25.66 10.31 8.66
C THR A 49 -26.19 9.65 9.93
N PRO A 50 -25.48 9.71 11.07
CA PRO A 50 -26.04 9.22 12.33
C PRO A 50 -27.34 9.96 12.62
N GLY A 51 -28.36 9.24 13.06
CA GLY A 51 -29.71 9.79 13.17
C GLY A 51 -30.62 8.97 14.06
N PHE A 52 -31.91 9.32 14.05
CA PHE A 52 -32.95 8.60 14.77
C PHE A 52 -34.05 8.20 13.78
N ILE A 53 -34.57 6.99 13.94
CA ILE A 53 -35.79 6.53 13.26
C ILE A 53 -36.89 6.30 14.26
N ILE A 54 -38.14 6.26 13.79
CA ILE A 54 -39.28 5.88 14.62
C ILE A 54 -39.26 4.36 14.81
N GLU A 55 -39.67 3.87 15.99
CA GLU A 55 -39.73 2.44 16.32
C GLU A 55 -40.43 1.59 15.26
N TYR A 56 -41.54 2.09 14.72
CA TYR A 56 -42.31 1.43 13.66
C TYR A 56 -41.50 1.21 12.36
N GLU A 57 -40.52 2.07 12.07
CA GLU A 57 -39.71 1.98 10.85
C GLU A 57 -38.50 1.05 11.00
N LYS A 58 -38.20 0.62 12.25
CA LYS A 58 -37.04 -0.22 12.57
C LYS A 58 -36.97 -1.52 11.76
N PRO A 59 -38.05 -2.31 11.61
CA PRO A 59 -37.97 -3.56 10.85
C PRO A 59 -37.65 -3.33 9.36
N ALA A 60 -38.19 -2.27 8.77
CA ALA A 60 -37.93 -1.92 7.37
C ALA A 60 -36.48 -1.47 7.17
N TYR A 61 -35.95 -0.68 8.11
CA TYR A 61 -34.56 -0.26 8.12
C TYR A 61 -33.60 -1.47 8.22
N GLU A 62 -33.83 -2.38 9.17
CA GLU A 62 -33.01 -3.59 9.36
C GLU A 62 -33.05 -4.52 8.14
N SER A 63 -34.23 -4.69 7.52
CA SER A 63 -34.38 -5.46 6.29
C SER A 63 -33.54 -4.88 5.14
N ASN A 64 -33.57 -3.56 4.96
CA ASN A 64 -32.79 -2.89 3.92
C ASN A 64 -31.28 -3.00 4.17
N LEU A 65 -30.86 -2.83 5.42
CA LEU A 65 -29.45 -2.95 5.81
C LEU A 65 -28.90 -4.35 5.48
N ASN A 66 -29.65 -5.40 5.86
CA ASN A 66 -29.30 -6.78 5.55
C ASN A 66 -29.25 -7.04 4.04
N TYR A 67 -30.21 -6.52 3.28
CA TYR A 67 -30.23 -6.65 1.82
C TYR A 67 -29.01 -5.99 1.17
N HIS A 68 -28.65 -4.77 1.57
CA HIS A 68 -27.46 -4.09 1.05
C HIS A 68 -26.17 -4.83 1.40
N GLN A 69 -26.07 -5.40 2.61
CA GLN A 69 -24.93 -6.22 3.02
C GLN A 69 -24.81 -7.50 2.19
N GLN A 70 -25.93 -8.16 1.90
CA GLN A 70 -25.94 -9.33 1.02
C GLN A 70 -25.46 -8.99 -0.41
N LEU A 71 -25.94 -7.88 -0.99
CA LEU A 71 -25.49 -7.42 -2.31
C LEU A 71 -23.99 -7.10 -2.33
N PHE A 72 -23.47 -6.48 -1.26
CA PHE A 72 -22.05 -6.20 -1.14
C PHE A 72 -21.23 -7.51 -1.12
N ASN A 73 -21.64 -8.48 -0.32
CA ASN A 73 -20.98 -9.78 -0.23
C ASN A 73 -20.99 -10.52 -1.58
N GLN A 74 -22.12 -10.51 -2.30
CA GLN A 74 -22.21 -11.08 -3.64
C GLN A 74 -21.22 -10.43 -4.63
N LYS A 75 -21.08 -9.10 -4.61
CA LYS A 75 -20.09 -8.40 -5.45
C LYS A 75 -18.65 -8.80 -5.11
N ILE A 76 -18.33 -8.91 -3.81
CA ILE A 76 -17.02 -9.36 -3.36
C ILE A 76 -16.73 -10.79 -3.85
N GLU A 77 -17.70 -11.69 -3.78
CA GLU A 77 -17.56 -13.06 -4.31
C GLU A 77 -17.36 -13.09 -5.83
N GLN A 78 -18.12 -12.29 -6.58
CA GLN A 78 -17.92 -12.17 -8.03
C GLN A 78 -16.51 -11.66 -8.37
N ILE A 79 -16.00 -10.67 -7.63
CA ILE A 79 -14.62 -10.19 -7.78
C ILE A 79 -13.62 -11.30 -7.45
N LYS A 80 -13.84 -12.06 -6.36
CA LYS A 80 -12.97 -13.20 -6.01
C LYS A 80 -12.95 -14.26 -7.12
N ILE A 81 -14.10 -14.59 -7.71
CA ILE A 81 -14.21 -15.55 -8.82
C ILE A 81 -13.47 -15.01 -10.06
N LYS A 82 -13.70 -13.75 -10.42
CA LYS A 82 -13.02 -13.08 -11.53
C LYS A 82 -11.51 -13.00 -11.32
N ASN A 83 -11.05 -12.74 -10.10
CA ASN A 83 -9.63 -12.69 -9.75
C ASN A 83 -9.00 -14.09 -9.69
N LYS A 84 -9.76 -15.14 -9.34
CA LYS A 84 -9.30 -16.54 -9.52
C LYS A 84 -9.14 -16.89 -11.01
N GLN A 85 -9.94 -16.26 -11.88
CA GLN A 85 -9.77 -16.28 -13.33
C GLN A 85 -8.77 -15.24 -13.84
N LEU A 86 -7.88 -14.69 -12.99
CA LEU A 86 -6.65 -14.09 -13.50
C LEU A 86 -5.92 -15.17 -14.27
N LEU A 87 -6.04 -15.06 -15.59
CA LEU A 87 -5.34 -15.82 -16.60
C LEU A 87 -3.91 -16.03 -16.11
N ILE A 88 -3.57 -17.27 -15.73
CA ILE A 88 -2.18 -17.70 -15.81
C ILE A 88 -1.77 -17.26 -17.21
N PRO A 89 -0.84 -16.30 -17.37
CA PRO A 89 -0.49 -15.84 -18.69
C PRO A 89 -0.11 -17.11 -19.45
N LYS A 90 -0.89 -17.45 -20.49
CA LYS A 90 -0.57 -18.60 -21.34
C LYS A 90 0.90 -18.44 -21.66
N PRO A 91 1.78 -19.41 -21.32
CA PRO A 91 3.20 -19.24 -21.54
C PRO A 91 3.37 -18.94 -23.02
N LYS A 92 3.62 -17.67 -23.36
CA LYS A 92 4.03 -17.33 -24.71
C LYS A 92 5.37 -18.05 -24.80
N HIS A 93 5.43 -19.12 -25.59
CA HIS A 93 6.66 -19.79 -25.98
C HIS A 93 7.53 -18.81 -26.79
N ARG A 94 7.96 -17.71 -26.16
CA ARG A 94 9.06 -16.90 -26.63
C ARG A 94 10.27 -17.74 -26.28
N VAL A 95 10.89 -18.29 -27.31
CA VAL A 95 12.18 -18.95 -27.19
C VAL A 95 13.12 -17.99 -26.48
N GLN A 96 13.47 -18.29 -25.24
CA GLN A 96 14.37 -17.46 -24.46
C GLN A 96 15.79 -17.80 -24.89
N ILE A 97 16.56 -16.78 -25.26
CA ILE A 97 17.94 -16.94 -25.73
C ILE A 97 18.85 -16.28 -24.71
N CYS A 98 19.88 -17.01 -24.30
CA CYS A 98 20.84 -16.49 -23.34
C CYS A 98 21.81 -15.52 -24.04
N SER A 99 21.97 -14.33 -23.50
CA SER A 99 22.92 -13.34 -24.02
C SER A 99 24.38 -13.77 -23.84
N VAL A 100 24.68 -14.63 -22.86
CA VAL A 100 26.00 -15.17 -22.55
C VAL A 100 26.33 -16.37 -23.44
N CYS A 101 25.48 -17.40 -23.40
CA CYS A 101 25.72 -18.66 -24.11
C CYS A 101 25.29 -18.62 -25.58
N LYS A 102 24.48 -17.63 -25.99
CA LYS A 102 23.80 -17.56 -27.29
C LYS A 102 22.94 -18.79 -27.63
N THR A 103 22.61 -19.60 -26.62
CA THR A 103 21.76 -20.79 -26.75
C THR A 103 20.34 -20.51 -26.30
N LYS A 104 19.40 -21.24 -26.88
CA LYS A 104 18.00 -21.29 -26.43
C LYS A 104 17.91 -22.01 -25.07
N TYR A 105 17.03 -21.57 -24.20
CA TYR A 105 16.72 -22.23 -22.94
C TYR A 105 15.21 -22.20 -22.65
N THR A 106 14.73 -23.23 -21.94
CA THR A 106 13.31 -23.38 -21.56
C THR A 106 13.06 -22.88 -20.15
N ASP A 107 14.03 -23.06 -19.25
CA ASP A 107 14.01 -22.58 -17.88
C ASP A 107 15.31 -21.83 -17.58
N TYR A 108 15.16 -20.61 -17.06
CA TYR A 108 16.25 -19.69 -16.76
C TYR A 108 17.13 -20.20 -15.61
N LEU A 109 16.52 -20.76 -14.56
CA LEU A 109 17.24 -21.13 -13.35
C LEU A 109 18.15 -22.33 -13.60
N THR A 110 17.62 -23.37 -14.26
CA THR A 110 18.42 -24.53 -14.65
C THR A 110 19.53 -24.16 -15.64
N HIS A 111 19.27 -23.24 -16.58
CA HIS A 111 20.28 -22.78 -17.53
C HIS A 111 21.46 -22.06 -16.87
N THR A 112 21.18 -21.09 -15.99
CA THR A 112 22.22 -20.26 -15.34
C THR A 112 23.09 -21.06 -14.38
N GLN A 113 22.54 -22.14 -13.79
CA GLN A 113 23.29 -23.04 -12.91
C GLN A 113 24.22 -24.01 -13.67
N SER A 114 24.05 -24.17 -14.99
CA SER A 114 24.86 -25.07 -15.81
C SER A 114 26.34 -24.69 -15.82
N ASN A 115 27.22 -25.70 -15.85
CA ASN A 115 28.67 -25.50 -15.89
C ASN A 115 29.14 -24.70 -17.11
N LEU A 116 28.46 -24.90 -18.26
CA LEU A 116 28.74 -24.16 -19.48
C LEU A 116 28.46 -22.66 -19.30
N HIS A 117 27.29 -22.32 -18.75
CA HIS A 117 26.93 -20.92 -18.50
C HIS A 117 27.91 -20.25 -17.55
N LYS A 118 28.23 -20.89 -16.42
CA LYS A 118 29.19 -20.36 -15.44
C LYS A 118 30.56 -20.08 -16.06
N LYS A 119 31.06 -21.02 -16.87
CA LYS A 119 32.36 -20.87 -17.55
C LYS A 119 32.37 -19.68 -18.53
N LEU A 120 31.33 -19.56 -19.36
CA LEU A 120 31.22 -18.46 -20.33
C LEU A 120 30.95 -17.11 -19.66
N PHE A 121 30.18 -17.10 -18.58
CA PHE A 121 29.87 -15.91 -17.80
C PHE A 121 31.14 -15.33 -17.17
N LEU A 122 31.95 -16.16 -16.48
CA LEU A 122 33.20 -15.74 -15.86
C LEU A 122 34.27 -15.33 -16.89
N ALA A 123 34.24 -15.91 -18.09
CA ALA A 123 35.12 -15.53 -19.18
C ALA A 123 34.73 -14.19 -19.85
N SER A 124 33.53 -13.67 -19.57
CA SER A 124 33.01 -12.47 -20.24
C SER A 124 33.83 -11.23 -19.91
N PRO A 125 34.25 -10.44 -20.92
CA PRO A 125 35.01 -9.21 -20.69
C PRO A 125 34.20 -8.16 -19.94
N TYR A 126 32.86 -8.22 -20.02
CA TYR A 126 31.98 -7.31 -19.31
C TYR A 126 31.96 -7.58 -17.80
N ILE A 127 32.01 -8.85 -17.39
CA ILE A 127 32.04 -9.23 -15.97
C ILE A 127 33.34 -8.75 -15.34
N LYS A 128 34.48 -8.93 -16.03
CA LYS A 128 35.77 -8.40 -15.57
C LYS A 128 35.78 -6.88 -15.40
N LYS A 129 35.09 -6.15 -16.28
CA LYS A 129 34.93 -4.69 -16.15
C LYS A 129 34.09 -4.31 -14.93
N ILE A 130 33.00 -5.04 -14.68
CA ILE A 130 32.13 -4.83 -13.50
C ILE A 130 32.92 -5.09 -12.21
N GLU A 131 33.67 -6.19 -12.14
CA GLU A 131 34.54 -6.51 -10.99
C GLU A 131 35.59 -5.42 -10.75
N LYS A 132 36.19 -4.89 -11.82
CA LYS A 132 37.14 -3.77 -11.71
C LYS A 132 36.48 -2.52 -11.12
N ILE A 133 35.31 -2.13 -11.63
CA ILE A 133 34.56 -0.97 -11.11
C ILE A 133 34.20 -1.18 -9.62
N GLN A 134 33.79 -2.39 -9.25
CA GLN A 134 33.50 -2.73 -7.86
C GLN A 134 34.73 -2.60 -6.96
N ASN A 135 35.90 -3.08 -7.42
CA ASN A 135 37.14 -2.94 -6.67
C ASN A 135 37.58 -1.49 -6.53
N ASP A 136 37.47 -0.70 -7.60
CA ASP A 136 37.81 0.73 -7.59
C ASP A 136 36.89 1.50 -6.61
N LEU A 137 35.59 1.18 -6.57
CA LEU A 137 34.64 1.77 -5.61
C LEU A 137 34.96 1.37 -4.16
N ASN A 138 35.27 0.09 -3.93
CA ASN A 138 35.64 -0.38 -2.58
C ASN A 138 36.92 0.30 -2.09
N GLN A 139 37.92 0.50 -2.96
CA GLN A 139 39.13 1.24 -2.63
C GLN A 139 38.86 2.72 -2.31
N GLN A 140 37.95 3.37 -3.05
CA GLN A 140 37.53 4.74 -2.75
C GLN A 140 36.82 4.83 -1.40
N LEU A 141 35.94 3.88 -1.07
CA LEU A 141 35.26 3.82 0.23
C LEU A 141 36.24 3.57 1.38
N SER A 142 37.20 2.65 1.22
CA SER A 142 38.22 2.42 2.24
C SER A 142 39.10 3.65 2.44
N ASN A 143 39.50 4.32 1.36
CA ASN A 143 40.32 5.53 1.43
C ASN A 143 39.58 6.69 2.12
N TYR A 144 38.27 6.83 1.86
CA TYR A 144 37.40 7.80 2.54
C TYR A 144 37.32 7.53 4.05
N ASN A 145 37.14 6.27 4.46
CA ASN A 145 37.07 5.89 5.87
C ASN A 145 38.41 6.01 6.61
N SER A 146 39.55 5.95 5.91
CA SER A 146 40.87 6.22 6.50
C SER A 146 41.22 7.71 6.59
N GLN A 147 40.60 8.58 5.78
CA GLN A 147 40.79 10.04 5.86
C GLN A 147 39.88 10.72 6.91
N SER A 148 38.86 10.04 7.43
CA SER A 148 37.88 10.61 8.37
C SER A 148 38.26 10.52 9.85
N THR A 149 39.50 10.14 10.18
CA THR A 149 39.94 10.03 11.58
C THR A 149 40.70 11.26 12.11
N ASP A 150 41.06 12.22 11.26
CA ASP A 150 41.73 13.45 11.69
C ASP A 150 41.04 14.67 11.07
N THR A 151 40.05 15.23 11.79
CA THR A 151 39.65 16.67 11.88
C THR A 151 38.14 16.82 12.10
N GLU A 152 37.78 17.68 13.05
CA GLU A 152 36.42 18.02 13.51
C GLU A 152 35.53 18.72 12.44
N ASP A 153 35.95 18.75 11.18
CA ASP A 153 35.26 19.45 10.07
C ASP A 153 34.22 18.60 9.33
N ALA A 154 34.01 17.34 9.72
CA ALA A 154 33.07 16.41 9.08
C ALA A 154 31.60 16.89 9.08
N SER A 155 31.24 17.84 9.95
CA SER A 155 29.87 18.35 10.07
C SER A 155 29.48 19.38 8.99
N LEU A 156 30.44 20.07 8.37
CA LEU A 156 30.16 21.11 7.35
C LEU A 156 30.17 20.57 5.90
N LEU A 157 30.90 19.49 5.63
CA LEU A 157 31.01 18.93 4.28
C LEU A 157 29.78 18.11 3.86
N GLU A 158 29.11 17.43 4.81
CA GLU A 158 27.88 16.68 4.54
C GLU A 158 26.71 17.59 4.08
N GLN A 159 26.63 18.82 4.59
CA GLN A 159 25.59 19.77 4.17
C GLN A 159 25.83 20.31 2.76
N SER A 160 27.09 20.46 2.36
CA SER A 160 27.48 21.00 1.06
C SER A 160 27.25 19.97 -0.07
N ASN A 161 27.54 18.68 0.20
CA ASN A 161 27.34 17.61 -0.78
C ASN A 161 25.87 17.26 -1.00
N ARG A 162 25.01 17.34 0.04
CA ARG A 162 23.56 17.16 -0.14
C ARG A 162 22.91 18.25 -0.99
N LYS A 163 23.42 19.48 -0.95
CA LYS A 163 22.93 20.58 -1.83
C LYS A 163 23.35 20.38 -3.29
N LYS A 164 24.56 19.91 -3.55
CA LYS A 164 25.06 19.65 -4.92
C LYS A 164 24.29 18.53 -5.61
N ILE A 165 24.07 17.41 -4.93
CA ILE A 165 23.33 16.25 -5.48
C ILE A 165 21.86 16.61 -5.79
N LYS A 166 21.24 17.49 -5.01
CA LYS A 166 19.87 17.96 -5.27
C LYS A 166 19.77 18.83 -6.54
N MET A 167 20.78 19.65 -6.83
CA MET A 167 20.77 20.49 -8.03
C MET A 167 20.93 19.68 -9.32
N ASP A 168 21.81 18.68 -9.33
CA ASP A 168 22.07 17.86 -10.52
C ASP A 168 20.86 16.99 -10.89
N ILE A 169 20.12 16.49 -9.90
CA ILE A 169 18.90 15.71 -10.13
C ILE A 169 17.78 16.62 -10.70
N SER A 170 17.63 17.85 -10.21
CA SER A 170 16.65 18.79 -10.76
C SER A 170 16.96 19.20 -12.20
N GLN A 171 18.24 19.34 -12.57
CA GLN A 171 18.64 19.65 -13.95
C GLN A 171 18.42 18.48 -14.92
N MET A 172 18.55 17.24 -14.45
CA MET A 172 18.23 16.05 -15.28
C MET A 172 16.73 15.86 -15.52
N ILE A 173 15.88 16.27 -14.56
CA ILE A 173 14.42 16.12 -14.68
C ILE A 173 13.82 17.20 -15.59
N SER A 174 14.42 18.39 -15.69
CA SER A 174 13.94 19.47 -16.57
C SER A 174 14.26 19.31 -18.06
N ASN A 175 15.03 18.30 -18.45
CA ASN A 175 15.42 18.04 -19.85
C ASN A 175 14.65 16.87 -20.50
N TYR A 176 13.51 16.47 -19.92
CA TYR A 176 12.56 15.51 -20.50
C TYR A 176 11.16 16.12 -20.63
#